data_AF-A0A1E1W7W6-F1
#
_entry.id   AF-A0A1E1W7W6-F1
#
_cell.length_a   1.000
_cell.length_b   1.000
_cell.length_c   1.000
_cell.angle_alpha   90.00
_cell.angle_beta   90.00
_cell.angle_gamma   90.00
#
_symmetry.space_group_name_H-M   'P 1'
#
loop_
_entity.id
_entity.type
_entity.pdbx_description
1 polymer ?
#
loop_
_entity_poly.entity_id
_entity_poly.type
_entity_poly.pdbx_seq_one_letter_code
_entity_poly.pdbx_strand_id
1 'polypeptide(L)'
;LSEWRDHRVLAKLRGLYQPGVIRQAEGCKVVIEFDGQEIDHVEYGDIFGANKYDIISDASPQMSHLLIGSACVVRTSDPNREGQTVFVEGLVFEVLNSPIRIRVKVTDGDLGKETVEVKRADLRLL
;
A
#
# COMPACT_ATOMS: atom_id res chain seq x y z
N LEU A 1 -3.79 -19.69 -7.71
CA LEU A 1 -2.71 -18.73 -7.40
C LEU A 1 -1.85 -18.34 -8.59
N SER A 2 -1.63 -19.20 -9.59
CA SER A 2 -0.95 -18.78 -10.83
C SER A 2 -1.64 -17.60 -11.53
N GLU A 3 -2.95 -17.42 -11.29
CA GLU A 3 -3.73 -16.25 -11.73
C GLU A 3 -3.28 -14.91 -11.13
N TRP A 4 -2.45 -14.92 -10.09
CA TRP A 4 -1.91 -13.71 -9.48
C TRP A 4 -0.61 -13.25 -10.12
N ARG A 5 -0.02 -14.07 -10.98
CA ARG A 5 1.18 -13.67 -11.72
C ARG A 5 0.89 -12.42 -12.54
N ASP A 6 1.85 -11.50 -12.53
CA ASP A 6 1.81 -10.21 -13.19
C ASP A 6 0.78 -9.21 -12.61
N HIS A 7 0.15 -9.53 -11.47
CA HIS A 7 -0.66 -8.55 -10.74
C HIS A 7 0.19 -7.50 -10.05
N ARG A 8 -0.27 -6.25 -10.16
CA ARG A 8 0.30 -5.07 -9.49
C ARG A 8 -0.10 -5.04 -8.02
N VAL A 9 0.90 -4.93 -7.16
CA VAL A 9 0.71 -4.95 -5.71
C VAL A 9 1.55 -3.86 -5.05
N LEU A 10 1.17 -3.53 -3.82
CA LEU A 10 2.08 -2.90 -2.88
C LEU A 10 2.55 -3.98 -1.89
N ALA A 11 3.86 -4.11 -1.70
CA ALA A 11 4.44 -5.06 -0.77
C ALA A 11 5.25 -4.35 0.32
N LYS A 12 5.14 -4.84 1.56
CA LYS A 12 5.72 -4.23 2.76
C LYS A 12 7.19 -4.61 2.90
N LEU A 13 8.07 -3.64 2.66
CA LEU A 13 9.52 -3.77 2.79
C LEU A 13 10.05 -2.74 3.78
N ARG A 14 10.61 -3.22 4.90
CA ARG A 14 11.17 -2.40 5.99
C ARG A 14 10.16 -1.38 6.56
N GLY A 15 8.92 -1.82 6.79
CA GLY A 15 7.85 -1.00 7.38
C GLY A 15 7.08 -0.14 6.38
N LEU A 16 7.46 -0.15 5.10
CA LEU A 16 6.90 0.72 4.06
C LEU A 16 6.36 -0.11 2.91
N TYR A 17 5.27 0.33 2.32
CA TYR A 17 4.69 -0.33 1.16
C TYR A 17 5.29 0.24 -0.11
N GLN A 18 5.79 -0.63 -0.97
CA GLN A 18 6.44 -0.26 -2.23
C GLN A 18 5.74 -0.97 -3.40
N PRO A 19 5.57 -0.29 -4.54
CA PRO A 19 5.00 -0.89 -5.74
C PRO A 19 5.86 -2.02 -6.30
N GLY A 20 5.20 -3.07 -6.76
CA GLY A 20 5.84 -4.18 -7.43
C GLY A 20 4.85 -5.05 -8.19
N VAL A 21 5.36 -6.17 -8.69
CA VAL A 21 4.61 -7.16 -9.45
C VAL A 21 4.87 -8.56 -8.91
N ILE A 22 3.81 -9.36 -8.78
CA ILE A 22 3.93 -10.78 -8.43
C ILE A 22 4.53 -11.54 -9.62
N ARG A 23 5.70 -12.14 -9.45
CA ARG A 23 6.33 -13.00 -10.47
C ARG A 23 6.05 -14.47 -10.26
N GLN A 24 5.94 -14.89 -9.00
CA GLN A 24 5.62 -16.27 -8.65
C GLN A 24 4.63 -16.30 -7.49
N ALA A 25 3.76 -17.29 -7.50
CA ALA A 25 2.77 -17.52 -6.45
C ALA A 25 2.52 -19.02 -6.31
N GLU A 26 2.90 -19.59 -5.17
CA GLU A 26 2.81 -21.02 -4.88
C GLU A 26 2.45 -21.25 -3.41
N GLY A 27 1.38 -22.00 -3.14
CA GLY A 27 0.92 -22.25 -1.78
C GLY A 27 0.63 -20.94 -1.03
N CYS A 28 1.24 -20.73 0.13
CA CYS A 28 1.14 -19.49 0.90
C CYS A 28 2.29 -18.52 0.66
N LYS A 29 3.02 -18.67 -0.46
CA LYS A 29 4.20 -17.88 -0.80
C LYS A 29 4.01 -17.13 -2.11
N VAL A 30 4.59 -15.94 -2.18
CA VAL A 30 4.67 -15.14 -3.40
C VAL A 30 6.01 -14.44 -3.51
N VAL A 31 6.46 -14.23 -4.74
CA VAL A 31 7.73 -13.57 -5.07
C VAL A 31 7.40 -12.27 -5.79
N ILE A 32 7.88 -11.15 -5.23
CA ILE A 32 7.64 -9.80 -5.73
C ILE A 32 8.92 -9.25 -6.37
N GLU A 33 8.76 -8.68 -7.55
CA GLU A 33 9.75 -7.79 -8.18
C GLU A 33 9.32 -6.34 -7.91
N PHE A 34 10.21 -5.54 -7.30
CA PHE A 34 9.92 -4.15 -6.95
C PHE A 34 10.27 -3.18 -8.07
N ASP A 35 9.48 -2.12 -8.22
CA ASP A 35 9.75 -1.10 -9.22
C ASP A 35 11.03 -0.33 -8.92
N GLY A 36 11.93 -0.25 -9.90
CA GLY A 36 13.11 0.63 -9.84
C GLY A 36 14.16 0.24 -8.79
N GLN A 37 14.14 -1.00 -8.28
CA GLN A 37 15.19 -1.53 -7.40
C GLN A 37 16.11 -2.49 -8.15
N GLU A 38 17.39 -2.51 -7.77
CA GLU A 38 18.37 -3.51 -8.23
C GLU A 38 18.19 -4.88 -7.55
N ILE A 39 17.33 -4.97 -6.52
CA ILE A 39 16.98 -6.25 -5.90
C ILE A 39 16.08 -6.99 -6.88
N ASP A 40 16.57 -8.11 -7.41
CA ASP A 40 15.83 -8.91 -8.39
C ASP A 40 14.45 -9.30 -7.85
N HIS A 41 14.37 -9.94 -6.67
CA HIS A 41 13.11 -10.42 -6.10
C HIS A 41 13.11 -10.57 -4.58
N VAL A 42 11.94 -10.43 -3.94
CA VAL A 42 11.72 -10.72 -2.52
C VAL A 42 10.59 -11.73 -2.35
N GLU A 43 10.84 -12.80 -1.58
CA GLU A 43 9.83 -13.80 -1.21
C GLU A 43 9.08 -13.40 0.06
N TYR A 44 7.76 -13.51 0.02
CA TYR A 44 6.85 -13.38 1.16
C TYR A 44 6.14 -14.71 1.37
N GLY A 45 6.06 -15.17 2.62
CA GLY A 45 5.34 -16.37 3.02
C GLY A 45 4.22 -16.07 3.99
N ASP A 46 3.35 -17.06 4.25
CA ASP A 46 2.20 -16.97 5.15
C ASP A 46 1.23 -15.81 4.81
N ILE A 47 1.06 -15.54 3.51
CA ILE A 47 0.23 -14.42 3.01
C ILE A 47 -1.28 -14.62 3.20
N PHE A 48 -1.71 -15.77 3.71
CA PHE A 48 -3.09 -16.02 4.14
C PHE A 48 -3.26 -15.98 5.66
N GLY A 49 -2.16 -15.90 6.40
CA GLY A 49 -2.11 -15.95 7.86
C GLY A 49 -1.63 -14.63 8.45
N ALA A 50 -0.50 -14.66 9.14
CA ALA A 50 0.05 -13.51 9.85
C ALA A 50 0.42 -12.35 8.91
N ASN A 51 0.84 -12.67 7.68
CA ASN A 51 1.38 -11.71 6.72
C ASN A 51 0.36 -11.29 5.65
N LYS A 52 -0.94 -11.47 5.92
CA LYS A 52 -2.01 -11.17 4.95
C LYS A 52 -2.11 -9.72 4.48
N TYR A 53 -1.51 -8.79 5.23
CA TYR A 53 -1.44 -7.37 4.86
C TYR A 53 -0.07 -6.97 4.32
N ASP A 54 0.93 -7.85 4.31
CA ASP A 54 2.25 -7.51 3.77
C ASP A 54 2.20 -7.31 2.25
N ILE A 55 1.16 -7.83 1.59
CA ILE A 55 0.93 -7.66 0.16
C ILE A 55 -0.53 -7.31 -0.07
N ILE A 56 -0.75 -6.14 -0.66
CA ILE A 56 -2.09 -5.63 -0.98
C ILE A 56 -2.18 -5.23 -2.45
N SER A 57 -3.40 -5.15 -2.97
CA SER A 57 -3.65 -4.65 -4.32
C SER A 57 -3.19 -3.19 -4.47
N ASP A 58 -2.52 -2.87 -5.59
CA ASP A 58 -2.25 -1.48 -5.99
C ASP A 58 -3.45 -0.81 -6.70
N ALA A 59 -4.68 -1.32 -6.47
CA ALA A 59 -5.89 -0.69 -6.97
C ALA A 59 -6.40 0.40 -6.02
N SER A 60 -6.63 1.61 -6.54
CA SER A 60 -7.35 2.64 -5.79
C SER A 60 -8.76 2.16 -5.42
N PRO A 61 -9.21 2.35 -4.17
CA PRO A 61 -10.48 1.81 -3.73
C PRO A 61 -11.66 2.48 -4.43
N GLN A 62 -12.79 1.78 -4.45
CA GLN A 62 -14.09 2.37 -4.75
C GLN A 62 -14.56 3.22 -3.57
N MET A 63 -15.26 4.32 -3.83
CA MET A 63 -15.75 5.21 -2.77
C MET A 63 -16.69 4.50 -1.79
N SER A 64 -17.48 3.54 -2.26
CA SER A 64 -18.38 2.71 -1.43
C SER A 64 -17.65 1.86 -0.39
N HIS A 65 -16.39 1.52 -0.62
CA HIS A 65 -15.58 0.71 0.30
C HIS A 65 -14.77 1.56 1.28
N LEU A 66 -14.73 2.88 1.08
CA LEU A 66 -13.93 3.80 1.88
C LEU A 66 -14.74 4.30 3.07
N LEU A 67 -14.74 3.52 4.15
CA LEU A 67 -15.46 3.85 5.39
C LEU A 67 -14.53 4.55 6.39
N ILE A 68 -15.10 5.40 7.24
CA ILE A 68 -14.37 5.94 8.40
C ILE A 68 -13.91 4.77 9.28
N GLY A 69 -12.65 4.81 9.72
CA GLY A 69 -11.99 3.74 10.45
C GLY A 69 -11.34 2.67 9.58
N SER A 70 -11.47 2.72 8.25
CA SER A 70 -10.81 1.75 7.36
C SER A 70 -9.30 1.86 7.47
N ALA A 71 -8.64 0.71 7.63
CA ALA A 71 -7.18 0.60 7.55
C ALA A 71 -6.75 0.77 6.09
N CYS A 72 -5.71 1.56 5.87
CA CYS A 72 -5.27 1.92 4.54
C CYS A 72 -3.77 2.24 4.52
N VAL A 73 -3.23 2.38 3.31
CA VAL A 73 -1.93 2.99 3.09
C VAL A 73 -2.06 4.20 2.17
N VAL A 74 -1.24 5.22 2.42
CA VAL A 74 -1.24 6.48 1.66
C VAL A 74 0.11 6.75 1.04
N ARG A 75 0.10 7.21 -0.21
CA ARG A 75 1.32 7.57 -0.94
C ARG A 75 1.98 8.76 -0.26
N THR A 76 3.24 8.62 0.13
CA THR A 76 4.02 9.74 0.68
C THR A 76 4.74 10.48 -0.46
N SER A 77 4.99 11.77 -0.22
CA SER A 77 5.82 12.63 -1.06
C SER A 77 7.18 12.92 -0.40
N ASP A 78 7.69 11.99 0.42
CA ASP A 78 8.93 12.15 1.17
C ASP A 78 10.09 12.57 0.25
N PRO A 79 10.61 13.80 0.37
CA PRO A 79 11.66 14.32 -0.50
C PRO A 79 13.00 13.63 -0.29
N ASN A 80 13.23 12.93 0.84
CA ASN A 80 14.45 12.16 1.06
C ASN A 80 14.50 10.84 0.27
N ARG A 81 13.43 10.51 -0.46
CA ARG A 81 13.29 9.30 -1.28
C ARG A 81 13.08 9.66 -2.75
N GLU A 82 13.90 10.58 -3.26
CA GLU A 82 13.81 11.07 -4.63
C GLU A 82 13.69 9.90 -5.63
N GLY A 83 12.56 9.86 -6.35
CA GLY A 83 12.28 8.87 -7.39
C GLY A 83 11.55 7.61 -6.96
N GLN A 84 11.41 7.31 -5.66
CA GLN A 84 10.72 6.10 -5.19
C GLN A 84 9.30 6.40 -4.69
N THR A 85 8.31 5.79 -5.34
CA THR A 85 6.92 5.86 -4.87
C THR A 85 6.74 4.89 -3.70
N VAL A 86 6.43 5.40 -2.51
CA VAL A 86 6.23 4.57 -1.31
C VAL A 86 4.95 4.97 -0.56
N PHE A 87 4.41 4.05 0.23
CA PHE A 87 3.17 4.22 0.96
C PHE A 87 3.34 3.87 2.44
N VAL A 88 2.60 4.57 3.31
CA VAL A 88 2.62 4.42 4.78
C VAL A 88 1.25 4.08 5.32
N GLU A 89 1.19 3.33 6.42
CA GLU A 89 -0.06 2.88 7.05
C GLU A 89 -0.80 4.04 7.74
N GLY A 90 -2.13 3.96 7.71
CA GLY A 90 -2.99 4.88 8.42
C GLY A 90 -4.44 4.44 8.46
N LEU A 91 -5.27 5.27 9.09
CA LEU A 91 -6.70 5.05 9.28
C LEU A 91 -7.48 6.20 8.66
N VAL A 92 -8.49 5.87 7.85
CA VAL A 92 -9.41 6.88 7.30
C VAL A 92 -10.15 7.54 8.46
N PHE A 93 -9.98 8.85 8.61
CA PHE A 93 -10.63 9.64 9.66
C PHE A 93 -11.85 10.38 9.13
N GLU A 94 -11.82 10.85 7.88
CA GLU A 94 -12.89 11.66 7.29
C GLU A 94 -12.91 11.52 5.76
N VAL A 95 -14.11 11.56 5.17
CA VAL A 95 -14.33 11.59 3.72
C VAL A 95 -15.18 12.80 3.38
N LEU A 96 -14.56 13.80 2.74
CA LEU A 96 -15.20 15.00 2.25
C LEU A 96 -15.66 14.74 0.81
N ASN A 97 -16.91 15.07 0.46
CA ASN A 97 -17.51 14.73 -0.84
C ASN A 97 -17.59 15.89 -1.84
N SER A 98 -17.03 17.08 -1.54
CA SER A 98 -17.13 18.27 -2.40
C SER A 98 -15.98 19.27 -2.19
N PRO A 99 -14.82 19.13 -2.86
CA PRO A 99 -14.43 18.02 -3.73
C PRO A 99 -14.08 16.76 -2.93
N ILE A 100 -13.97 15.59 -3.59
CA ILE A 100 -13.55 14.37 -2.91
C ILE A 100 -12.14 14.53 -2.34
N ARG A 101 -12.06 14.46 -1.00
CA ARG A 101 -10.82 14.49 -0.20
C ARG A 101 -10.97 13.52 0.96
N ILE A 102 -9.88 12.83 1.26
CA ILE A 102 -9.86 11.80 2.29
C ILE A 102 -8.82 12.21 3.31
N ARG A 103 -9.20 12.33 4.57
CA ARG A 103 -8.26 12.58 5.65
C ARG A 103 -7.89 11.26 6.30
N VAL A 104 -6.59 11.01 6.41
CA VAL A 104 -6.03 9.80 6.97
C VAL A 104 -5.15 10.17 8.16
N LYS A 105 -5.37 9.50 9.29
CA LYS A 105 -4.47 9.54 10.43
C LYS A 105 -3.35 8.53 10.19
N VAL A 106 -2.12 9.01 9.99
CA VAL A 106 -0.96 8.16 9.69
C VAL A 106 -0.48 7.53 11.00
N THR A 107 -0.33 6.21 11.03
CA THR A 107 0.07 5.46 12.24
C THR A 107 1.56 5.26 12.35
N ASP A 108 2.28 5.29 11.23
CA ASP A 108 3.73 5.13 11.21
C ASP A 108 4.35 6.11 10.21
N GLY A 109 5.17 7.02 10.73
CA GLY A 109 5.86 8.01 9.91
C GLY A 109 6.34 9.21 10.70
N ASP A 110 7.64 9.47 10.61
CA ASP A 110 8.36 10.72 10.92
C ASP A 110 7.81 11.98 10.21
N LEU A 111 6.62 11.91 9.60
CA LEU A 111 6.01 12.95 8.78
C LEU A 111 5.59 14.20 9.56
N GLY A 112 5.77 14.24 10.89
CA GLY A 112 5.48 15.39 11.75
C GLY A 112 4.02 15.86 11.76
N LYS A 113 3.15 15.25 10.95
CA LYS A 113 1.72 15.54 10.81
C LYS A 113 0.94 14.26 11.08
N GLU A 114 0.19 14.27 12.18
CA GLU A 114 -0.67 13.16 12.59
C GLU A 114 -1.77 12.85 11.56
N THR A 115 -2.13 13.81 10.70
CA THR A 115 -3.18 13.67 9.69
C THR A 115 -2.75 14.26 8.35
N VAL A 116 -3.04 13.52 7.27
CA VAL A 116 -2.80 13.93 5.88
C VAL A 116 -4.10 13.95 5.09
N GLU A 117 -4.22 14.89 4.16
CA GLU A 117 -5.32 14.92 3.19
C GLU A 117 -4.83 14.36 1.85
N VAL A 118 -5.51 13.35 1.33
CA VAL A 118 -5.12 12.63 0.11
C VAL A 118 -6.28 12.51 -0.87
N LYS A 119 -5.92 12.27 -2.14
CA LYS A 119 -6.88 11.87 -3.18
C LYS A 119 -7.09 10.36 -3.12
N ARG A 120 -8.22 9.89 -3.66
CA ARG A 120 -8.50 8.45 -3.81
C ARG A 120 -7.41 7.68 -4.57
N ALA A 121 -6.78 8.33 -5.56
CA ALA A 121 -5.70 7.74 -6.35
C ALA A 121 -4.43 7.44 -5.51
N ASP A 122 -4.28 8.09 -4.37
CA ASP A 122 -3.09 8.03 -3.53
C ASP A 122 -3.27 7.11 -2.32
N LEU A 123 -4.39 6.37 -2.26
CA LEU A 123 -4.77 5.50 -1.15
C LEU A 123 -5.01 4.07 -1.64
N ARG A 124 -4.61 3.07 -0.85
CA ARG A 124 -5.00 1.65 -0.99
C ARG A 124 -5.56 1.14 0.32
N LEU A 125 -6.54 0.24 0.28
CA LEU A 125 -7.11 -0.38 1.48
C LEU A 125 -6.27 -1.59 1.89
N LEU A 126 -6.18 -1.82 3.21
CA LEU A 126 -5.60 -3.04 3.80
C LEU A 126 -6.67 -4.12 3.94
#